data_AF-A0A2X3H5P8-F1
#
_entry.id   AF-A0A2X3H5P8-F1
#
_cell.length_a   1.000
_cell.length_b   1.000
_cell.length_c   1.000
_cell.angle_alpha   90.00
_cell.angle_beta   90.00
_cell.angle_gamma   90.00
#
_symmetry.space_group_name_H-M   'P 1'
#
loop_
_entity.id
_entity.type
_entity.pdbx_description
1 polymer ?
#
loop_
_entity_poly.entity_id
_entity_poly.type
_entity_poly.pdbx_seq_one_letter_code
_entity_poly.pdbx_strand_id
1 'polypeptide(L)'
;MAAPSTPGAAHGPSPTAGEVLIMLGGPNPAEVRAGLDAMMAHIEGGAAFQWANDAQDTAFLAHVLSRTGSYLSSAAGIALGDPIAYLVAPPLEATFGIDAAMKSADVQLVTYVPPPSETNYSAAFLTGSQAACKAACNAFTDAVLDIARHPCTACVMEGAMINALGLLEVEGMVAL
;
A
#
# COMPACT_ATOMS: atom_id res chain seq x y z
N MET A 1 6.07 18.77 -8.91
CA MET A 1 4.72 19.30 -8.63
C MET A 1 3.85 18.07 -8.40
N ALA A 2 3.56 17.72 -7.14
CA ALA A 2 2.68 16.60 -6.84
C ALA A 2 1.27 16.95 -7.32
N ALA A 3 0.61 16.04 -8.02
CA ALA A 3 -0.77 16.22 -8.42
C ALA A 3 -1.66 16.31 -7.16
N PRO A 4 -2.75 17.11 -7.18
CA PRO A 4 -3.64 17.23 -6.04
C PRO A 4 -4.33 15.89 -5.79
N SER A 5 -4.11 15.30 -4.61
CA SER A 5 -4.69 14.02 -4.20
C SER A 5 -6.23 14.05 -4.31
N THR A 6 -6.78 13.22 -5.19
CA THR A 6 -8.22 13.03 -5.34
C THR A 6 -8.75 12.07 -4.27
N PRO A 7 -9.78 12.45 -3.47
CA PRO A 7 -10.11 11.70 -2.25
C PRO A 7 -10.86 10.37 -2.50
N GLY A 8 -10.21 9.40 -3.15
CA GLY A 8 -10.63 8.00 -3.29
C GLY A 8 -12.04 7.75 -3.86
N ALA A 9 -12.48 6.50 -3.85
CA ALA A 9 -13.80 6.10 -4.37
C ALA A 9 -14.99 6.83 -3.70
N ALA A 10 -14.86 7.20 -2.42
CA ALA A 10 -15.91 7.90 -1.67
C ALA A 10 -16.22 9.31 -2.21
N HIS A 11 -15.31 9.89 -2.99
CA HIS A 11 -15.47 11.22 -3.58
C HIS A 11 -15.31 11.20 -5.11
N GLY A 12 -15.58 10.04 -5.73
CA GLY A 12 -15.55 9.90 -7.19
C GLY A 12 -16.56 10.83 -7.89
N PRO A 13 -16.26 11.29 -9.12
CA PRO A 13 -17.12 12.23 -9.84
C PRO A 13 -18.47 11.63 -10.30
N SER A 14 -18.58 10.30 -10.30
CA SER A 14 -19.82 9.58 -10.56
C SER A 14 -19.78 8.17 -9.95
N PRO A 15 -20.94 7.51 -9.75
CA PRO A 15 -20.99 6.13 -9.25
C PRO A 15 -20.29 5.10 -10.16
N THR A 16 -20.09 5.43 -11.43
CA THR A 16 -19.41 4.55 -12.40
C THR A 16 -17.91 4.79 -12.48
N ALA A 17 -17.41 5.90 -11.95
CA ALA A 17 -15.99 6.24 -12.04
C ALA A 17 -15.13 5.35 -11.12
N GLY A 18 -15.64 5.02 -9.93
CA GLY A 18 -14.83 4.38 -8.91
C GLY A 18 -13.57 5.19 -8.61
N GLU A 19 -12.46 4.49 -8.34
CA GLU A 19 -11.14 5.08 -8.08
C GLU A 19 -10.09 4.70 -9.14
N VAL A 20 -10.29 3.58 -9.84
CA VAL A 20 -9.29 3.01 -10.75
C VAL A 20 -9.94 2.66 -12.10
N LEU A 21 -9.28 3.07 -13.19
CA LEU A 21 -9.60 2.65 -14.55
C LEU A 21 -8.45 1.81 -15.11
N ILE A 22 -8.75 0.60 -15.60
CA ILE A 22 -7.78 -0.29 -16.23
C ILE A 22 -8.14 -0.51 -17.70
N MET A 23 -7.15 -0.40 -18.59
CA MET A 23 -7.30 -0.73 -20.02
C MET A 23 -6.47 -1.97 -20.35
N LEU A 24 -7.13 -3.07 -20.73
CA LEU A 24 -6.48 -4.31 -21.15
C LEU A 24 -6.42 -4.41 -22.68
N GLY A 25 -5.21 -4.47 -23.23
CA GLY A 25 -4.96 -4.70 -24.66
C GLY A 25 -4.67 -6.17 -24.94
N GLY A 26 -5.26 -6.72 -26.00
CA GLY A 26 -5.06 -8.11 -26.43
C GLY A 26 -5.08 -8.26 -27.95
N PRO A 27 -4.59 -9.40 -28.49
CA PRO A 27 -4.47 -9.60 -29.93
C PRO A 27 -5.84 -9.80 -30.63
N ASN A 28 -6.89 -10.12 -29.87
CA ASN A 28 -8.25 -10.28 -30.36
C ASN A 28 -9.28 -10.08 -29.22
N PRO A 29 -10.57 -9.89 -29.51
CA PRO A 29 -11.59 -9.66 -28.48
C PRO A 29 -11.81 -10.83 -27.51
N ALA A 30 -11.54 -12.07 -27.92
CA ALA A 30 -11.74 -13.23 -27.05
C ALA A 30 -10.71 -13.25 -25.92
N GLU A 31 -9.44 -12.96 -26.22
CA GLU A 31 -8.38 -12.80 -25.22
C GLU A 31 -8.66 -11.63 -24.27
N VAL A 32 -9.16 -10.51 -24.79
CA VAL A 32 -9.53 -9.36 -23.94
C VAL A 32 -10.67 -9.73 -22.99
N ARG A 33 -11.69 -10.45 -23.48
CA ARG A 33 -12.79 -10.92 -22.62
C ARG A 33 -12.31 -11.88 -21.54
N ALA A 34 -11.47 -12.86 -21.89
CA ALA A 34 -10.87 -13.77 -20.91
C ALA A 34 -10.07 -13.03 -19.83
N GLY A 35 -9.32 -11.98 -20.21
CA GLY A 35 -8.62 -11.12 -19.27
C GLY A 35 -9.54 -10.32 -18.35
N LEU A 36 -10.64 -9.79 -18.89
CA LEU A 36 -11.67 -9.10 -18.09
C LEU A 36 -12.38 -10.05 -17.12
N ASP A 37 -12.70 -11.27 -17.56
CA ASP A 37 -13.32 -12.29 -16.71
C ASP A 37 -12.41 -12.69 -15.54
N ALA A 38 -11.11 -12.87 -15.81
CA ALA A 38 -10.11 -13.12 -14.77
C ALA A 38 -9.97 -11.94 -13.80
N MET A 39 -10.03 -10.70 -14.31
CA MET A 39 -9.99 -9.49 -13.49
C MET A 39 -11.21 -9.39 -12.57
N MET A 40 -12.43 -9.62 -13.09
CA MET A 40 -13.66 -9.61 -12.28
C MET A 40 -13.61 -10.67 -11.18
N ALA A 41 -13.23 -11.90 -11.52
CA ALA A 41 -13.09 -12.98 -10.54
C ALA A 41 -12.09 -12.64 -9.43
N HIS A 42 -10.99 -11.95 -9.76
CA HIS A 42 -10.00 -11.54 -8.77
C HIS A 42 -10.43 -10.32 -7.95
N ILE A 43 -11.21 -9.39 -8.51
CA ILE A 43 -11.76 -8.27 -7.75
C ILE A 43 -12.80 -8.76 -6.73
N GLU A 44 -13.64 -9.72 -7.11
CA GLU A 44 -14.72 -10.22 -6.25
C GLU A 44 -14.24 -11.23 -5.19
N GLY A 45 -13.22 -12.05 -5.52
CA GLY A 45 -12.77 -13.15 -4.66
C GLY A 45 -11.29 -13.13 -4.27
N GLY A 46 -10.52 -12.12 -4.70
CA GLY A 46 -9.07 -12.05 -4.54
C GLY A 46 -8.61 -11.10 -3.43
N ALA A 47 -7.63 -10.26 -3.75
CA ALA A 47 -7.05 -9.32 -2.80
C ALA A 47 -8.09 -8.27 -2.36
N ALA A 48 -8.28 -8.12 -1.06
CA ALA A 48 -9.22 -7.17 -0.48
C ALA A 48 -8.57 -6.37 0.64
N PHE A 49 -8.92 -5.10 0.74
CA PHE A 49 -8.62 -4.29 1.91
C PHE A 49 -9.32 -4.87 3.14
N GLN A 50 -8.66 -4.75 4.28
CA GLN A 50 -9.15 -5.20 5.58
C GLN A 50 -9.31 -3.99 6.50
N TRP A 51 -10.30 -4.03 7.37
CA TRP A 51 -10.47 -3.02 8.41
C TRP A 51 -9.42 -3.21 9.50
N ALA A 52 -8.74 -2.13 9.86
CA ALA A 52 -7.74 -2.11 10.93
C ALA A 52 -8.38 -2.04 12.33
N ASN A 53 -9.66 -1.67 12.42
CA ASN A 53 -10.37 -1.54 13.67
C ASN A 53 -11.86 -1.92 13.54
N ASP A 54 -12.50 -2.17 14.69
CA ASP A 54 -13.92 -2.53 14.76
C ASP A 54 -14.84 -1.38 14.33
N ALA A 55 -14.36 -0.14 14.39
CA ALA A 55 -15.07 1.06 13.94
C ALA A 55 -15.16 1.16 12.41
N GLN A 56 -14.34 0.40 11.67
CA GLN A 56 -14.29 0.38 10.21
C GLN A 56 -14.05 1.77 9.60
N ASP A 57 -13.18 2.57 10.23
CA ASP A 57 -12.78 3.90 9.72
C ASP A 57 -11.38 3.91 9.09
N THR A 58 -10.58 2.86 9.36
CA THR A 58 -9.19 2.73 8.90
C THR A 58 -9.05 1.41 8.17
N ALA A 59 -8.63 1.44 6.89
CA ALA A 59 -8.43 0.26 6.07
C ALA A 59 -6.95 0.08 5.70
N PHE A 60 -6.53 -1.15 5.44
CA PHE A 60 -5.19 -1.46 4.93
C PHE A 60 -5.23 -2.69 4.03
N LEU A 61 -4.20 -2.88 3.21
CA LEU A 61 -3.99 -4.05 2.37
C LEU A 61 -2.64 -4.68 2.71
N ALA A 62 -2.65 -5.98 2.99
CA ALA A 62 -1.44 -6.78 3.16
C ALA A 62 -1.59 -8.09 2.37
N HIS A 63 -1.16 -8.08 1.11
CA HIS A 63 -1.42 -9.18 0.19
C HIS A 63 -0.14 -9.78 -0.40
N VAL A 64 -0.02 -11.10 -0.36
CA VAL A 64 1.08 -11.82 -1.01
C VAL A 64 0.66 -12.24 -2.40
N LEU A 65 1.28 -11.64 -3.40
CA LEU A 65 1.24 -12.12 -4.77
C LEU A 65 2.30 -13.18 -4.93
N SER A 66 1.87 -14.44 -4.93
CA SER A 66 2.78 -15.59 -4.94
C SER A 66 3.53 -15.74 -6.27
N ARG A 67 3.01 -15.15 -7.35
CA ARG A 67 3.64 -15.12 -8.67
C ARG A 67 3.17 -13.88 -9.43
N THR A 68 4.08 -12.96 -9.71
CA THR A 68 3.76 -11.73 -10.43
C THR A 68 3.55 -11.96 -11.93
N GLY A 69 2.61 -11.20 -12.51
CA GLY A 69 2.46 -11.07 -13.96
C GLY A 69 3.38 -9.99 -14.53
N SER A 70 3.32 -9.79 -15.84
CA SER A 70 4.17 -8.81 -16.55
C SER A 70 4.01 -7.38 -16.04
N TYR A 71 2.78 -6.97 -15.69
CA TYR A 71 2.49 -5.64 -15.19
C TYR A 71 3.27 -5.30 -13.92
N LEU A 72 3.08 -6.08 -12.85
CA LEU A 72 3.71 -5.81 -11.56
C LEU A 72 5.21 -6.09 -11.57
N SER A 73 5.65 -7.10 -12.32
CA SER A 73 7.10 -7.38 -12.45
C SER A 73 7.82 -6.20 -13.08
N SER A 74 7.23 -5.63 -14.15
CA SER A 74 7.78 -4.45 -14.83
C SER A 74 7.74 -3.21 -13.95
N ALA A 75 6.64 -2.98 -13.22
CA ALA A 75 6.50 -1.82 -12.34
C ALA A 75 7.49 -1.85 -11.16
N ALA A 76 7.73 -3.05 -10.61
CA ALA A 76 8.63 -3.25 -9.48
C ALA A 76 10.10 -3.49 -9.88
N GLY A 77 10.40 -3.65 -11.17
CA GLY A 77 11.77 -3.94 -11.63
C GLY A 77 12.29 -5.32 -11.18
N ILE A 78 11.41 -6.30 -11.01
CA ILE A 78 11.74 -7.68 -10.58
C ILE A 78 11.56 -8.68 -11.72
N ALA A 79 12.05 -9.92 -11.53
CA ALA A 79 11.89 -10.94 -12.55
C ALA A 79 10.42 -11.40 -12.65
N LEU A 80 10.02 -11.77 -13.87
CA LEU A 80 8.66 -12.22 -14.13
C LEU A 80 8.34 -13.49 -13.33
N GLY A 81 7.35 -13.38 -12.45
CA GLY A 81 6.90 -14.50 -11.62
C GLY A 81 7.53 -14.52 -10.22
N ASP A 82 8.42 -13.58 -9.90
CA ASP A 82 8.90 -13.41 -8.53
C ASP A 82 7.71 -13.02 -7.61
N PRO A 83 7.67 -13.51 -6.36
CA PRO A 83 6.61 -13.16 -5.44
C PRO A 83 6.83 -11.77 -4.87
N ILE A 84 5.74 -11.06 -4.57
CA ILE A 84 5.80 -9.78 -3.85
C ILE A 84 4.79 -9.73 -2.71
N ALA A 85 5.12 -8.98 -1.67
CA ALA A 85 4.17 -8.46 -0.70
C ALA A 85 3.72 -7.07 -1.17
N TYR A 86 2.42 -6.91 -1.39
CA TYR A 86 1.77 -5.65 -1.67
C TYR A 86 1.17 -5.10 -0.38
N LEU A 87 1.77 -4.03 0.13
CA LEU A 87 1.40 -3.37 1.38
C LEU A 87 0.84 -1.98 1.10
N VAL A 88 -0.33 -1.66 1.65
CA VAL A 88 -0.97 -0.34 1.55
C VAL A 88 -1.63 0.02 2.88
N ALA A 89 -1.39 1.20 3.41
CA ALA A 89 -2.06 1.73 4.60
C ALA A 89 -2.05 3.27 4.58
N PRO A 90 -2.75 3.97 5.49
CA PRO A 90 -2.63 5.41 5.60
C PRO A 90 -1.19 5.82 5.97
N PRO A 91 -0.80 7.10 5.79
CA PRO A 91 0.60 7.50 5.70
C PRO A 91 1.51 7.09 6.88
N LEU A 92 1.03 7.25 8.11
CA LEU A 92 1.78 6.93 9.33
C LEU A 92 1.87 5.40 9.51
N GLU A 93 0.74 4.72 9.36
CA GLU A 93 0.58 3.27 9.43
C GLU A 93 1.44 2.55 8.41
N ALA A 94 1.47 3.06 7.18
CA ALA A 94 2.28 2.50 6.10
C ALA A 94 3.77 2.65 6.40
N THR A 95 4.23 3.85 6.78
CA THR A 95 5.65 4.10 7.04
C THR A 95 6.16 3.21 8.17
N PHE A 96 5.42 3.16 9.29
CA PHE A 96 5.76 2.32 10.42
C PHE A 96 5.66 0.82 10.09
N GLY A 97 4.60 0.41 9.41
CA GLY A 97 4.39 -0.98 9.01
C GLY A 97 5.42 -1.49 8.02
N ILE A 98 5.85 -0.67 7.05
CA ILE A 98 6.87 -1.06 6.05
C ILE A 98 8.21 -1.30 6.74
N ASP A 99 8.61 -0.42 7.66
CA ASP A 99 9.83 -0.59 8.45
C ASP A 99 9.78 -1.87 9.30
N ALA A 100 8.66 -2.12 9.98
CA ALA A 100 8.44 -3.35 10.75
C ALA A 100 8.50 -4.60 9.85
N ALA A 101 7.87 -4.55 8.68
CA ALA A 101 7.86 -5.65 7.71
C ALA A 101 9.27 -5.99 7.23
N MET A 102 10.07 -4.99 6.85
CA MET A 102 11.45 -5.18 6.41
C MET A 102 12.37 -5.71 7.51
N LYS A 103 12.11 -5.36 8.77
CA LYS A 103 12.86 -5.89 9.92
C LYS A 103 12.46 -7.32 10.30
N SER A 104 11.25 -7.73 9.98
CA SER A 104 10.69 -9.03 10.37
C SER A 104 11.09 -10.19 9.46
N ALA A 105 11.47 -9.91 8.22
CA ALA A 105 11.66 -10.92 7.19
C ALA A 105 12.78 -10.54 6.22
N ASP A 106 13.38 -11.54 5.57
CA ASP A 106 14.38 -11.34 4.51
C ASP A 106 13.68 -10.90 3.21
N VAL A 107 13.36 -9.61 3.14
CA VAL A 107 12.68 -8.97 2.02
C VAL A 107 13.38 -7.68 1.62
N GLN A 108 13.24 -7.30 0.36
CA GLN A 108 13.79 -6.08 -0.21
C GLN A 108 12.66 -5.16 -0.68
N LEU A 109 12.77 -3.87 -0.33
CA LEU A 109 11.87 -2.84 -0.84
C LEU A 109 12.21 -2.53 -2.29
N VAL A 110 11.30 -2.88 -3.21
CA VAL A 110 11.50 -2.69 -4.66
C VAL A 110 10.68 -1.54 -5.22
N THR A 111 9.61 -1.14 -4.54
CA THR A 111 8.84 0.06 -4.89
C THR A 111 8.30 0.70 -3.63
N TYR A 112 8.42 2.02 -3.53
CA TYR A 112 7.82 2.81 -2.47
C TYR A 112 7.08 3.99 -3.07
N VAL A 113 5.81 4.13 -2.70
CA VAL A 113 4.96 5.27 -3.07
C VAL A 113 4.85 6.15 -1.82
N PRO A 114 5.66 7.22 -1.70
CA PRO A 114 5.65 8.07 -0.53
C PRO A 114 4.31 8.82 -0.42
N PRO A 115 3.88 9.14 0.81
CA PRO A 115 2.69 9.97 1.00
C PRO A 115 2.93 11.44 0.58
N PRO A 116 1.89 12.16 0.10
CA PRO A 116 0.56 11.65 -0.24
C PRO A 116 0.56 11.01 -1.63
N SER A 117 -0.03 9.81 -1.76
CA SER A 117 -0.50 9.32 -3.06
C SER A 117 -1.83 10.01 -3.42
N GLU A 118 -2.29 9.81 -4.67
CA GLU A 118 -3.59 10.33 -5.11
C GLU A 118 -4.72 10.03 -4.13
N THR A 119 -4.68 8.87 -3.46
CA THR A 119 -5.78 8.36 -2.65
C THR A 119 -5.59 8.61 -1.16
N ASN A 120 -4.57 9.39 -0.78
CA ASN A 120 -4.12 9.62 0.61
C ASN A 120 -3.62 8.37 1.36
N TYR A 121 -3.28 7.32 0.63
CA TYR A 121 -2.56 6.15 1.17
C TYR A 121 -1.07 6.21 0.83
N SER A 122 -0.27 5.36 1.47
CA SER A 122 1.07 5.03 1.00
C SER A 122 1.15 3.53 0.75
N ALA A 123 1.98 3.14 -0.22
CA ALA A 123 2.10 1.77 -0.68
C ALA A 123 3.56 1.36 -0.86
N ALA A 124 3.83 0.06 -0.67
CA ALA A 124 5.12 -0.53 -0.96
C ALA A 124 4.98 -1.92 -1.57
N PHE A 125 5.93 -2.24 -2.45
CA PHE A 125 6.19 -3.60 -2.90
C PHE A 125 7.48 -4.09 -2.25
N LEU A 126 7.37 -5.22 -1.55
CA LEU A 126 8.53 -5.95 -1.03
C LEU A 126 8.68 -7.25 -1.82
N THR A 127 9.91 -7.60 -2.21
CA THR A 127 10.23 -8.87 -2.87
C THR A 127 11.10 -9.75 -1.97
N GLY A 128 11.07 -11.05 -2.17
CA GLY A 128 11.83 -12.03 -1.39
C GLY A 128 11.36 -13.45 -1.71
N SER A 129 11.57 -14.39 -0.80
CA SER A 129 10.87 -15.68 -0.91
C SER A 129 9.38 -15.51 -0.62
N GLN A 130 8.51 -16.37 -1.16
CA GLN A 130 7.07 -16.32 -0.88
C GLN A 130 6.78 -16.37 0.63
N ALA A 131 7.53 -17.17 1.38
CA ALA A 131 7.42 -17.27 2.83
C ALA A 131 7.86 -15.97 3.54
N ALA A 132 8.94 -15.34 3.08
CA ALA A 132 9.40 -14.05 3.60
C ALA A 132 8.38 -12.93 3.31
N CYS A 133 7.81 -12.88 2.10
CA CYS A 133 6.73 -11.95 1.76
C CYS A 133 5.51 -12.16 2.66
N LYS A 134 5.17 -13.41 3.00
CA LYS A 134 4.07 -13.69 3.94
C LYS A 134 4.37 -13.24 5.36
N ALA A 135 5.60 -13.46 5.85
CA ALA A 135 6.04 -12.97 7.15
C ALA A 135 6.00 -11.43 7.22
N ALA A 136 6.48 -10.76 6.17
CA ALA A 136 6.42 -9.32 6.03
C ALA A 136 4.98 -8.78 6.03
N CYS A 137 4.04 -9.43 5.31
CA CYS A 137 2.63 -9.06 5.37
C CYS A 137 2.03 -9.20 6.77
N ASN A 138 2.36 -10.27 7.51
CA ASN A 138 1.84 -10.46 8.86
C ASN A 138 2.38 -9.37 9.81
N ALA A 139 3.69 -9.07 9.76
CA ALA A 139 4.29 -8.01 10.57
C ALA A 139 3.74 -6.62 10.23
N PHE A 140 3.49 -6.35 8.95
CA PHE A 140 2.82 -5.13 8.51
C PHE A 140 1.42 -5.03 9.13
N THR A 141 0.61 -6.09 9.04
CA THR A 141 -0.72 -6.14 9.64
C THR A 141 -0.67 -5.86 11.13
N ASP A 142 0.21 -6.53 11.88
CA ASP A 142 0.33 -6.35 13.32
C ASP A 142 0.67 -4.90 13.70
N ALA A 143 1.58 -4.27 12.94
CA ALA A 143 1.97 -2.88 13.13
C ALA A 143 0.82 -1.90 12.87
N VAL A 144 0.05 -2.10 11.78
CA VAL A 144 -1.12 -1.27 11.46
C VAL A 144 -2.21 -1.43 12.53
N LEU A 145 -2.48 -2.65 12.98
CA LEU A 145 -3.47 -2.93 14.04
C LEU A 145 -3.08 -2.32 15.38
N ASP A 146 -1.78 -2.29 15.72
CA ASP A 146 -1.31 -1.67 16.95
C ASP A 146 -1.50 -0.15 16.93
N ILE A 147 -1.18 0.49 15.81
CA ILE A 147 -1.41 1.94 15.62
C ILE A 147 -2.90 2.25 15.68
N ALA A 148 -3.74 1.46 15.02
CA ALA A 148 -5.19 1.65 15.03
C ALA A 148 -5.78 1.54 16.45
N ARG A 149 -5.18 0.74 17.35
CA ARG A 149 -5.58 0.64 18.76
C ARG A 149 -5.03 1.79 19.61
N HIS A 150 -3.84 2.31 19.29
CA HIS A 150 -3.14 3.32 20.10
C HIS A 150 -2.57 4.48 19.28
N PRO A 151 -3.40 5.26 18.56
CA PRO A 151 -2.91 6.24 17.58
C PRO A 151 -2.09 7.38 18.19
N CYS A 152 -2.41 7.81 19.42
CA CYS A 152 -1.69 8.91 20.08
C CYS A 152 -0.24 8.56 20.47
N THR A 153 0.06 7.30 20.81
CA THR A 153 1.42 6.90 21.19
C THR A 153 2.33 6.81 19.98
N ALA A 154 1.83 6.29 18.85
CA ALA A 154 2.58 6.22 17.59
C ALA A 154 2.89 7.61 17.01
N CYS A 155 1.93 8.54 17.06
CA CYS A 155 2.12 9.92 16.60
C CYS A 155 3.20 10.67 17.40
N VAL A 156 3.29 10.43 18.71
CA VAL A 156 4.37 10.99 19.57
C VAL A 156 5.74 10.39 19.22
N MET A 157 5.79 9.10 18.86
CA MET A 157 7.03 8.45 18.44
C MET A 157 7.52 8.95 17.08
N GLU A 158 6.63 9.21 16.11
CA GLU A 158 7.02 9.81 14.82
C GLU A 158 7.53 11.25 15.00
N GLY A 159 6.86 12.08 15.81
CA GLY A 159 7.37 13.40 16.18
C GLY A 159 8.74 13.34 16.89
N ALA A 160 8.96 12.35 17.75
CA ALA A 160 10.25 12.12 18.39
C ALA A 160 11.32 11.62 17.42
N MET A 161 10.96 10.79 16.43
CA MET A 161 11.88 10.24 15.42
C MET A 161 12.29 11.30 14.39
N ILE A 162 11.35 12.17 13.98
CA ILE A 162 11.62 13.36 13.15
C ILE A 162 12.62 14.29 13.86
N ASN A 163 12.42 14.53 15.16
CA ASN A 163 13.35 15.31 15.98
C ASN A 163 14.71 14.62 16.14
N ALA A 164 14.75 13.29 16.30
CA ALA A 164 15.99 12.53 16.45
C ALA A 164 16.81 12.41 15.15
N LEU A 165 16.16 12.48 13.99
CA LEU A 165 16.81 12.44 12.66
C LEU A 165 17.24 13.83 12.16
N GLY A 166 16.97 14.92 12.90
CA GLY A 166 17.39 16.27 12.55
C GLY A 166 16.76 16.82 11.26
N LEU A 167 15.64 16.25 10.79
CA LEU A 167 15.00 16.60 9.52
C LEU A 167 14.04 17.80 9.62
N LEU A 168 14.05 18.51 10.75
CA LEU A 168 13.28 19.73 10.99
C LEU A 168 14.14 20.78 11.70
N GLU A 169 15.09 21.38 10.99
CA GLU A 169 15.37 22.80 11.22
C GLU A 169 14.17 23.60 10.68
N VAL A 170 13.10 23.66 11.46
CA VAL A 170 12.14 24.77 11.36
C VAL A 170 12.14 25.45 12.73
N GLU A 171 13.23 26.15 13.00
CA GLU A 171 13.15 27.30 13.90
C GLU A 171 12.27 28.35 13.23
N GLY A 172 11.12 28.59 13.84
CA GLY A 172 10.44 29.88 13.74
C GLY A 172 9.22 29.91 12.84
N MET A 173 8.08 29.37 13.31
CA MET A 173 6.80 30.09 13.17
C MET A 173 5.70 29.60 14.10
N VAL A 174 5.91 29.68 15.42
CA VAL A 174 4.80 29.91 16.38
C VAL A 174 5.28 30.84 17.48
N ALA A 175 5.17 32.13 17.23
CA ALA A 175 5.03 33.15 18.27
C ALA A 175 4.28 34.35 17.66
N LEU A 176 3.10 34.62 18.24
CA LEU A 176 2.07 35.63 17.93
C LEU A 176 1.02 35.23 16.88
#